data_AF-A0A9W6YE01-F1
#
_entry.id   AF-A0A9W6YE01-F1
#
_cell.length_a   1.000
_cell.length_b   1.000
_cell.length_c   1.000
_cell.angle_alpha   90.00
_cell.angle_beta   90.00
_cell.angle_gamma   90.00
#
_symmetry.space_group_name_H-M   'P 1'
#
loop_
_entity.id
_entity.type
_entity.pdbx_description
1 polymer ?
#
loop_
_entity_poly.entity_id
_entity_poly.type
_entity_poly.pdbx_seq_one_letter_code
_entity_poly.pdbx_strand_id
1 'polypeptide(L)'
;MAQLLPRRPRGGADWCHPELVPLLVPLSVQSAVKYLLAEGDKWLLTGFASLQHMGVYGLVSNLGSLVPRIVFLPIEEATKTIFSKLALAQKQKSGGERDRNKDKENSLADGLTLLLVLLKLMNLVGLVFICFGTSYAYTLVLLLYGADKARQGVGAALAVYCAYIPFLGVNGVCEAVVHAIGDDHELMRLNKLLGVFFAIYAVSALVFMQVLDWGTLGLILANCVNMGCRILYCLTFLASYFRRVAPKTQTSNRFVNGLAFWRQSLPERLVVIAFLASLALTAISQRVLLSSETEGQISYLRHALHIAVGAICFGGTVLTLYIKERHLLGAQLAALRGQSKSHED
;
A
#
# COMPACT_ATOMS: atom_id res chain seq x y z
N MET A 1 -19.59 34.98 19.42
CA MET A 1 -20.01 33.63 18.98
C MET A 1 -21.26 33.61 18.09
N ALA A 2 -22.26 34.49 18.27
CA ALA A 2 -23.49 34.47 17.45
C ALA A 2 -23.33 34.88 15.96
N GLN A 3 -22.16 35.41 15.56
CA GLN A 3 -21.84 35.73 14.15
C GLN A 3 -21.31 34.53 13.35
N LEU A 4 -20.98 33.41 14.01
CA LEU A 4 -20.52 32.17 13.37
C LEU A 4 -21.65 31.15 13.14
N LEU A 5 -22.85 31.43 13.67
CA LEU A 5 -24.01 30.59 13.45
C LEU A 5 -24.64 30.93 12.10
N PRO A 6 -25.06 29.93 11.30
CA PRO A 6 -25.72 30.17 10.03
C PRO A 6 -26.96 31.05 10.26
N ARG A 7 -26.94 32.28 9.72
CA ARG A 7 -28.04 33.24 9.76
C ARG A 7 -28.65 33.36 8.38
N ARG A 8 -29.97 33.59 8.33
CA ARG A 8 -30.65 33.94 7.08
C ARG A 8 -29.96 35.15 6.43
N PRO A 9 -29.66 35.11 5.12
CA PRO A 9 -29.13 36.26 4.41
C PRO A 9 -30.06 37.46 4.59
N ARG A 10 -29.51 38.63 4.94
CA ARG A 10 -30.28 39.88 4.91
C ARG A 10 -30.57 40.21 3.44
N GLY A 11 -31.85 40.34 3.09
CA GLY A 11 -32.27 40.78 1.74
C GLY A 11 -33.01 39.75 0.89
N GLY A 12 -33.43 38.60 1.44
CA GLY A 12 -34.26 37.63 0.68
C GLY A 12 -33.50 36.88 -0.43
N ALA A 13 -32.17 36.90 -0.40
CA ALA A 13 -31.37 36.07 -1.30
C ALA A 13 -31.65 34.59 -1.05
N ASP A 14 -31.87 33.83 -2.11
CA ASP A 14 -32.18 32.41 -2.06
C ASP A 14 -31.07 31.63 -1.32
N TRP A 15 -31.45 31.00 -0.22
CA TRP A 15 -30.59 30.18 0.63
C TRP A 15 -30.11 28.87 -0.04
N CYS A 16 -30.78 28.45 -1.10
CA CYS A 16 -30.47 27.24 -1.84
C CYS A 16 -30.41 27.60 -3.32
N HIS A 17 -29.22 27.55 -3.91
CA HIS A 17 -29.09 27.68 -5.35
C HIS A 17 -29.82 26.51 -6.03
N PRO A 18 -30.84 26.76 -6.85
CA PRO A 18 -31.62 25.70 -7.50
C PRO A 18 -30.78 24.82 -8.43
N GLU A 19 -29.59 25.28 -8.83
CA GLU A 19 -28.61 24.50 -9.61
C GLU A 19 -27.80 23.49 -8.77
N LEU A 20 -27.68 23.69 -7.45
CA LEU A 20 -26.93 22.81 -6.53
C LEU A 20 -27.82 21.75 -5.87
N VAL A 21 -29.13 22.02 -5.72
CA VAL A 21 -30.11 21.08 -5.15
C VAL A 21 -30.16 19.73 -5.90
N PRO A 22 -30.10 19.68 -7.26
CA PRO A 22 -30.08 18.43 -8.00
C PRO A 22 -28.78 17.63 -7.80
N LEU A 23 -27.68 18.31 -7.45
CA LEU A 23 -26.38 17.69 -7.20
C LEU A 23 -26.27 17.12 -5.78
N LEU A 24 -27.12 17.55 -4.86
CA LEU A 24 -27.08 17.12 -3.45
C LEU A 24 -27.30 15.61 -3.32
N VAL A 25 -28.30 15.07 -4.02
CA VAL A 25 -28.62 13.63 -3.95
C VAL A 25 -27.49 12.76 -4.55
N PRO A 26 -27.01 13.02 -5.78
CA PRO A 26 -25.85 12.31 -6.34
C PRO A 26 -24.59 12.38 -5.47
N LEU A 27 -24.25 13.57 -4.95
CA LEU A 27 -23.07 13.76 -4.10
C LEU A 27 -23.20 13.05 -2.76
N SER A 28 -24.40 13.03 -2.18
CA SER A 28 -24.69 12.30 -0.95
C SER A 28 -24.57 10.79 -1.15
N VAL A 29 -25.16 10.25 -2.22
CA VAL A 29 -25.05 8.83 -2.57
C VAL A 29 -23.58 8.46 -2.84
N GLN A 30 -22.86 9.28 -3.59
CA GLN A 30 -21.44 9.06 -3.86
C GLN A 30 -20.60 9.07 -2.57
N SER A 31 -20.89 9.99 -1.64
CA SER A 31 -20.20 10.09 -0.36
C SER A 31 -20.52 8.91 0.56
N ALA A 32 -21.79 8.47 0.60
CA ALA A 32 -22.22 7.29 1.35
C ALA A 32 -21.57 6.01 0.81
N VAL A 33 -21.52 5.83 -0.51
CA VAL A 33 -20.83 4.70 -1.14
C VAL A 33 -19.34 4.74 -0.82
N LYS A 34 -18.68 5.91 -0.93
CA LYS A 34 -17.27 6.06 -0.54
C LYS A 34 -17.04 5.76 0.94
N TYR A 35 -17.95 6.20 1.81
CA TYR A 35 -17.88 5.92 3.25
C TYR A 35 -18.03 4.43 3.53
N LEU A 36 -18.99 3.76 2.89
CA LEU A 36 -19.15 2.31 3.01
C LEU A 36 -17.93 1.55 2.49
N LEU A 37 -17.30 2.03 1.42
CA LEU A 37 -16.08 1.43 0.89
C LEU A 37 -14.84 1.68 1.77
N ALA A 38 -14.79 2.81 2.47
CA ALA A 38 -13.68 3.18 3.36
C ALA A 38 -13.79 2.51 4.73
N GLU A 39 -15.00 2.43 5.27
CA GLU A 39 -15.27 1.99 6.64
C GLU A 39 -15.98 0.63 6.71
N GLY A 40 -16.27 0.03 5.56
CA GLY A 40 -17.02 -1.22 5.43
C GLY A 40 -16.35 -2.41 6.12
N ASP A 41 -15.05 -2.36 6.34
CA ASP A 41 -14.31 -3.34 7.14
C ASP A 41 -14.77 -3.34 8.61
N LYS A 42 -15.02 -2.16 9.18
CA LYS A 42 -15.54 -2.02 10.55
C LYS A 42 -16.99 -2.48 10.63
N TRP A 43 -17.80 -2.27 9.59
CA TRP A 43 -19.17 -2.77 9.54
C TRP A 43 -19.22 -4.30 9.47
N LEU A 44 -18.39 -4.92 8.62
CA LEU A 44 -18.24 -6.38 8.54
C LEU A 44 -17.73 -6.96 9.87
N LEU A 45 -16.73 -6.33 10.49
CA LEU A 45 -16.23 -6.72 11.81
C LEU A 45 -17.32 -6.62 12.88
N THR A 46 -18.10 -5.55 12.90
CA THR A 46 -19.17 -5.35 13.90
C THR A 46 -20.33 -6.34 13.70
N GLY A 47 -20.64 -6.70 12.45
CA GLY A 47 -21.73 -7.62 12.13
C GLY A 47 -21.39 -9.09 12.38
N PHE A 48 -20.13 -9.50 12.21
CA PHE A 48 -19.75 -10.91 12.17
C PHE A 48 -18.69 -11.33 13.19
N ALA A 49 -17.99 -10.40 13.85
CA ALA A 49 -16.95 -10.73 14.83
C ALA A 49 -17.42 -10.52 16.28
N SER A 50 -16.89 -11.34 17.19
CA SER A 50 -17.10 -11.15 18.63
C SER A 50 -16.44 -9.85 19.14
N LEU A 51 -16.92 -9.33 20.26
CA LEU A 51 -16.36 -8.15 20.95
C LEU A 51 -14.83 -8.27 21.19
N GLN A 52 -14.35 -9.49 21.47
CA GLN A 52 -12.93 -9.74 21.67
C GLN A 52 -12.13 -9.58 20.38
N HIS A 53 -12.60 -10.15 19.26
CA HIS A 53 -11.96 -10.00 17.96
C HIS A 53 -12.02 -8.55 17.46
N MET A 54 -13.12 -7.84 17.75
CA MET A 54 -13.25 -6.43 17.41
C MET A 54 -12.20 -5.57 18.13
N GLY A 55 -11.99 -5.80 19.43
CA GLY A 55 -10.96 -5.10 20.21
C GLY A 55 -9.54 -5.40 19.72
N VAL A 56 -9.24 -6.67 19.43
CA VAL A 56 -7.93 -7.08 18.89
C VAL A 56 -7.68 -6.46 17.52
N TYR A 57 -8.64 -6.52 16.59
CA TYR A 57 -8.50 -5.91 15.27
C TYR A 57 -8.35 -4.39 15.36
N GLY A 58 -9.16 -3.71 16.18
CA GLY A 58 -9.05 -2.26 16.38
C GLY A 58 -7.68 -1.84 16.89
N LEU A 59 -7.12 -2.58 17.85
CA LEU A 59 -5.78 -2.31 18.39
C LEU A 59 -4.69 -2.51 17.32
N VAL A 60 -4.74 -3.65 16.61
CA VAL A 60 -3.77 -3.99 15.57
C VAL A 60 -3.86 -3.05 14.38
N SER A 61 -5.06 -2.69 13.93
CA SER A 61 -5.28 -1.76 12.83
C SER A 61 -4.74 -0.37 13.18
N ASN A 62 -4.94 0.10 14.41
CA ASN A 62 -4.42 1.41 14.82
C ASN A 62 -2.89 1.42 14.90
N LEU A 63 -2.28 0.37 15.47
CA LEU A 63 -0.81 0.27 15.57
C LEU A 63 -0.17 0.04 14.19
N GLY A 64 -0.70 -0.90 13.42
CA GLY A 64 -0.17 -1.28 12.11
C GLY A 64 -0.37 -0.21 11.04
N SER A 65 -1.44 0.60 11.12
CA SER A 65 -1.66 1.70 10.16
C SER A 65 -0.75 2.92 10.38
N LEU A 66 0.02 2.98 11.47
CA LEU A 66 0.97 4.07 11.70
C LEU A 66 2.02 4.16 10.58
N VAL A 67 2.54 3.02 10.13
CA VAL A 67 3.55 2.95 9.07
C VAL A 67 2.99 3.50 7.75
N PRO A 68 1.84 3.01 7.25
CA PRO A 68 1.17 3.63 6.11
C PRO A 68 0.94 5.13 6.26
N ARG A 69 0.49 5.59 7.43
CA ARG A 69 0.17 7.02 7.66
C ARG A 69 1.40 7.92 7.67
N ILE A 70 2.51 7.45 8.24
CA ILE A 70 3.72 8.26 8.43
C ILE A 70 4.63 8.19 7.19
N VAL A 71 4.69 7.03 6.54
CA VAL A 71 5.64 6.77 5.45
C VAL A 71 4.95 6.74 4.09
N PHE A 72 3.91 5.92 3.93
CA PHE A 72 3.32 5.68 2.60
C PHE A 72 2.45 6.85 2.15
N LEU A 73 1.64 7.43 3.04
CA LEU A 73 0.72 8.50 2.70
C LEU A 73 1.44 9.74 2.14
N PRO A 74 2.53 10.26 2.75
CA PRO A 74 3.27 11.37 2.14
C PRO A 74 3.88 11.02 0.78
N ILE A 75 4.38 9.78 0.62
CA ILE A 75 4.94 9.33 -0.65
C ILE A 75 3.85 9.18 -1.71
N GLU A 76 2.66 8.72 -1.33
CA GLU A 76 1.49 8.61 -2.19
C GLU A 76 1.06 9.99 -2.72
N GLU A 77 0.93 10.98 -1.83
CA GLU A 77 0.58 12.36 -2.18
C GLU A 77 1.64 13.01 -3.08
N ALA A 78 2.93 12.80 -2.77
CA ALA A 78 4.04 13.28 -3.59
C ALA A 78 4.01 12.64 -4.98
N THR A 79 3.81 11.32 -5.05
CA THR A 79 3.70 10.57 -6.31
C THR A 79 2.56 11.10 -7.15
N LYS A 80 1.36 11.25 -6.56
CA LYS A 80 0.20 11.81 -7.26
C LYS A 80 0.49 13.19 -7.83
N THR A 81 1.14 14.04 -7.06
CA THR A 81 1.52 15.41 -7.47
C THR A 81 2.49 15.41 -8.65
N ILE A 82 3.55 14.58 -8.59
CA ILE A 82 4.56 14.48 -9.65
C ILE A 82 3.93 13.97 -10.95
N PHE A 83 3.17 12.88 -10.88
CA PHE A 83 2.53 12.30 -12.07
C PHE A 83 1.42 13.19 -12.64
N SER A 84 0.72 13.98 -11.82
CA SER A 84 -0.27 14.94 -12.31
C SER A 84 0.40 16.04 -13.12
N LYS A 85 1.53 16.57 -12.65
CA LYS A 85 2.34 17.55 -13.40
C LYS A 85 2.87 16.96 -14.71
N LEU A 86 3.36 15.73 -14.66
CA LEU A 86 3.81 15.02 -15.86
C LEU A 86 2.66 14.88 -16.87
N ALA A 87 1.49 14.42 -16.44
CA ALA A 87 0.32 14.28 -17.31
C ALA A 87 -0.14 15.61 -17.93
N LEU A 88 -0.11 16.70 -17.17
CA LEU A 88 -0.45 18.05 -17.66
C LEU A 88 0.54 18.55 -18.71
N ALA A 89 1.85 18.39 -18.46
CA ALA A 89 2.90 18.75 -19.41
C ALA A 89 2.75 17.97 -20.73
N GLN A 90 2.31 16.70 -20.65
CA GLN A 90 2.05 15.86 -21.81
C GLN A 90 0.82 16.31 -22.61
N LYS A 91 -0.24 16.79 -21.95
CA LYS A 91 -1.44 17.32 -22.62
C LYS A 91 -1.13 18.63 -23.36
N GLN A 92 -0.39 19.55 -22.74
CA GLN A 92 -0.04 20.86 -23.33
C GLN A 92 0.88 20.77 -24.56
N LYS A 93 1.77 19.77 -24.63
CA LYS A 93 2.73 19.62 -25.74
C LYS A 93 2.15 19.00 -27.02
N SER A 94 0.84 18.72 -27.10
CA SER A 94 0.21 17.96 -28.20
C SER A 94 -0.01 18.73 -29.53
N GLY A 95 0.61 19.90 -29.74
CA GLY A 95 0.36 20.81 -30.86
C GLY A 95 1.38 20.85 -32.02
N GLY A 96 2.10 19.76 -32.36
CA GLY A 96 2.86 19.65 -33.64
C GLY A 96 4.09 18.74 -33.65
N GLU A 97 4.68 18.50 -34.83
CA GLU A 97 4.52 17.17 -35.46
C GLU A 97 5.76 16.26 -35.67
N ARG A 98 6.95 16.45 -35.06
CA ARG A 98 7.98 15.38 -35.14
C ARG A 98 9.03 15.33 -34.01
N ASP A 99 9.71 16.43 -33.68
CA ASP A 99 10.68 16.45 -32.55
C ASP A 99 9.99 16.26 -31.20
N ARG A 100 8.75 16.77 -31.05
CA ARG A 100 7.94 16.60 -29.83
C ARG A 100 7.57 15.16 -29.51
N ASN A 101 7.55 14.24 -30.48
CA ASN A 101 7.16 12.85 -30.20
C ASN A 101 8.28 12.09 -29.47
N LYS A 102 9.56 12.40 -29.77
CA LYS A 102 10.72 11.89 -29.00
C LYS A 102 10.74 12.44 -27.58
N ASP A 103 10.52 13.74 -27.40
CA ASP A 103 10.48 14.35 -26.06
C ASP A 103 9.33 13.80 -25.21
N LYS A 104 8.19 13.51 -25.86
CA LYS A 104 7.03 12.88 -25.24
C LYS A 104 7.34 11.47 -24.77
N GLU A 105 7.97 10.65 -25.62
CA GLU A 105 8.42 9.30 -25.28
C GLU A 105 9.47 9.30 -24.17
N ASN A 106 10.44 10.22 -24.20
CA ASN A 106 11.45 10.37 -23.16
C ASN A 106 10.82 10.75 -21.81
N SER A 107 9.93 11.73 -21.78
CA SER A 107 9.20 12.13 -20.56
C SER A 107 8.36 10.99 -19.97
N LEU A 108 7.78 10.14 -20.82
CA LEU A 108 7.04 8.95 -20.39
C LEU A 108 7.99 7.84 -19.89
N ALA A 109 9.19 7.72 -20.46
CA ALA A 109 10.24 6.80 -19.99
C ALA A 109 10.75 7.18 -18.61
N ASP A 110 10.92 8.48 -18.36
CA ASP A 110 11.31 9.02 -17.06
C ASP A 110 10.22 8.76 -16.01
N GLY A 111 8.95 8.99 -16.37
CA GLY A 111 7.81 8.64 -15.53
C GLY A 111 7.74 7.16 -15.19
N LEU A 112 7.98 6.28 -16.18
CA LEU A 112 8.04 4.83 -15.96
C LEU A 112 9.19 4.45 -15.02
N THR A 113 10.37 5.03 -15.22
CA THR A 113 11.54 4.77 -14.37
C THR A 113 11.29 5.20 -12.94
N LEU A 114 10.73 6.40 -12.73
CA LEU A 114 10.35 6.89 -11.41
C LEU A 114 9.33 5.97 -10.74
N LEU A 115 8.31 5.52 -11.46
CA LEU A 115 7.31 4.59 -10.95
C LEU A 115 7.93 3.27 -10.48
N LEU A 116 8.83 2.70 -11.28
CA LEU A 116 9.52 1.46 -10.93
C LEU A 116 10.41 1.64 -9.70
N VAL A 117 11.11 2.77 -9.58
CA VAL A 117 11.91 3.10 -8.40
C VAL A 117 11.03 3.22 -7.15
N LEU A 118 9.89 3.90 -7.24
CA LEU A 118 8.95 4.05 -6.12
C LEU A 118 8.36 2.70 -5.69
N LEU A 119 7.92 1.88 -6.64
CA LEU A 119 7.40 0.54 -6.34
C LEU A 119 8.46 -0.36 -5.72
N LYS A 120 9.69 -0.28 -6.23
CA LYS A 120 10.83 -1.02 -5.66
C LYS A 120 11.11 -0.58 -4.23
N LEU A 121 11.10 0.72 -3.95
CA LEU A 121 11.24 1.26 -2.60
C LEU A 121 10.13 0.74 -1.67
N MET A 122 8.87 0.77 -2.11
CA MET A 122 7.74 0.26 -1.32
C MET A 122 7.85 -1.24 -1.04
N ASN A 123 8.26 -2.03 -2.03
CA ASN A 123 8.51 -3.45 -1.85
C ASN A 123 9.64 -3.70 -0.84
N LEU A 124 10.73 -2.95 -0.89
CA LEU A 124 11.84 -3.08 0.07
C LEU A 124 11.40 -2.76 1.50
N VAL A 125 10.71 -1.64 1.70
CA VAL A 125 10.14 -1.28 3.00
C VAL A 125 9.18 -2.37 3.47
N GLY A 126 8.30 -2.85 2.58
CA GLY A 126 7.41 -3.98 2.86
C GLY A 126 8.16 -5.26 3.26
N LEU A 127 9.24 -5.62 2.58
CA LEU A 127 10.06 -6.78 2.90
C LEU A 127 10.69 -6.69 4.28
N VAL A 128 11.11 -5.49 4.71
CA VAL A 128 11.58 -5.26 6.09
C VAL A 128 10.45 -5.57 7.10
N PHE A 129 9.23 -5.10 6.85
CA PHE A 129 8.08 -5.39 7.71
C PHE A 129 7.68 -6.88 7.70
N ILE A 130 7.72 -7.56 6.56
CA ILE A 130 7.47 -9.00 6.52
C ILE A 130 8.56 -9.74 7.31
N CYS A 131 9.84 -9.45 7.04
CA CYS A 131 10.97 -10.17 7.59
C CYS A 131 11.05 -10.02 9.11
N PHE A 132 11.06 -8.77 9.59
CA PHE A 132 11.27 -8.46 10.99
C PHE A 132 9.94 -8.27 11.72
N GLY A 133 8.98 -7.58 11.13
CA GLY A 133 7.69 -7.31 11.78
C GLY A 133 6.94 -8.58 12.18
N THR A 134 6.93 -9.62 11.33
CA THR A 134 6.24 -10.90 11.67
C THR A 134 6.86 -11.62 12.87
N SER A 135 8.20 -11.64 12.96
CA SER A 135 8.93 -12.33 14.03
C SER A 135 8.91 -11.55 15.35
N TYR A 136 8.95 -10.22 15.29
CA TYR A 136 9.04 -9.34 16.46
C TYR A 136 7.69 -8.77 16.94
N ALA A 137 6.59 -8.99 16.21
CA ALA A 137 5.26 -8.48 16.58
C ALA A 137 4.82 -8.89 17.99
N TYR A 138 5.04 -10.15 18.40
CA TYR A 138 4.70 -10.62 19.73
C TYR A 138 5.48 -9.88 20.82
N THR A 139 6.80 -9.78 20.66
CA THR A 139 7.70 -9.06 21.57
C THR A 139 7.34 -7.58 21.68
N LEU A 140 6.98 -6.95 20.56
CA LEU A 140 6.55 -5.55 20.53
C LEU A 140 5.25 -5.33 21.33
N VAL A 141 4.25 -6.20 21.13
CA VAL A 141 2.99 -6.12 21.88
C VAL A 141 3.21 -6.39 23.36
N LEU A 142 4.06 -7.35 23.71
CA LEU A 142 4.43 -7.65 25.08
C LEU A 142 5.04 -6.43 25.78
N LEU A 143 5.92 -5.69 25.10
CA LEU A 143 6.58 -4.50 25.63
C LEU A 143 5.63 -3.30 25.78
N LEU A 144 4.72 -3.11 24.81
CA LEU A 144 3.84 -1.93 24.77
C LEU A 144 2.55 -2.10 25.58
N TYR A 145 1.94 -3.28 25.54
CA TYR A 145 0.61 -3.55 26.08
C TYR A 145 0.58 -4.62 27.18
N GLY A 146 1.72 -5.25 27.47
CA GLY A 146 1.83 -6.29 28.49
C GLY A 146 1.45 -7.70 28.02
N ALA A 147 1.71 -8.68 28.89
CA ALA A 147 1.58 -10.10 28.59
C ALA A 147 0.16 -10.55 28.30
N ASP A 148 -0.83 -9.98 28.99
CA ASP A 148 -2.23 -10.38 28.84
C ASP A 148 -2.76 -10.07 27.44
N LYS A 149 -2.41 -8.89 26.90
CA LYS A 149 -2.79 -8.49 25.54
C LYS A 149 -2.02 -9.27 24.48
N ALA A 150 -0.74 -9.56 24.71
CA ALA A 150 0.05 -10.40 23.82
C ALA A 150 -0.53 -11.82 23.70
N ARG A 151 -0.95 -12.42 24.83
CA ARG A 151 -1.58 -13.75 24.89
C ARG A 151 -3.01 -13.79 24.32
N GLN A 152 -3.73 -12.66 24.34
CA GLN A 152 -5.08 -12.53 23.73
C GLN A 152 -5.09 -12.53 22.19
N GLY A 153 -3.96 -12.86 21.53
CA GLY A 153 -3.88 -12.99 20.07
C GLY A 153 -3.54 -11.69 19.32
N VAL A 154 -3.29 -10.59 20.04
CA VAL A 154 -2.87 -9.31 19.43
C VAL A 154 -1.52 -9.44 18.74
N GLY A 155 -0.57 -10.16 19.34
CA GLY A 155 0.76 -10.40 18.73
C GLY A 155 0.69 -11.15 17.40
N ALA A 156 -0.13 -12.20 17.34
CA ALA A 156 -0.35 -12.97 16.11
C ALA A 156 -1.06 -12.15 15.03
N ALA A 157 -2.09 -11.39 15.40
CA ALA A 157 -2.80 -10.51 14.48
C ALA A 157 -1.91 -9.38 13.95
N LEU A 158 -1.05 -8.80 14.79
CA LEU A 158 -0.07 -7.81 14.35
C LEU A 158 0.98 -8.41 13.40
N ALA A 159 1.42 -9.65 13.63
CA ALA A 159 2.33 -10.35 12.72
C ALA A 159 1.70 -10.51 11.32
N VAL A 160 0.43 -10.91 11.24
CA VAL A 160 -0.30 -11.00 9.95
C VAL A 160 -0.50 -9.61 9.33
N TYR A 161 -0.74 -8.58 10.15
CA TYR A 161 -0.80 -7.21 9.66
C TYR A 161 0.53 -6.73 9.07
N CYS A 162 1.68 -7.14 9.63
CA CYS A 162 2.99 -6.84 9.03
C CYS A 162 3.14 -7.43 7.62
N ALA A 163 2.49 -8.56 7.32
CA ALA A 163 2.42 -9.11 5.97
C ALA A 163 1.44 -8.35 5.05
N TYR A 164 0.51 -7.59 5.62
CA TYR A 164 -0.42 -6.72 4.88
C TYR A 164 0.20 -5.36 4.49
N ILE A 165 1.13 -4.82 5.29
CA ILE A 165 1.82 -3.53 5.04
C ILE A 165 2.38 -3.37 3.61
N PRO A 166 3.09 -4.36 3.01
CA PRO A 166 3.57 -4.26 1.64
C PRO A 166 2.46 -4.03 0.60
N PHE A 167 1.30 -4.68 0.80
CA PHE A 167 0.14 -4.49 -0.08
C PHE A 167 -0.36 -3.04 0.00
N LEU A 168 -0.41 -2.45 1.19
CA LEU A 168 -0.78 -1.05 1.38
C LEU A 168 0.16 -0.10 0.63
N GLY A 169 1.48 -0.31 0.76
CA GLY A 169 2.47 0.57 0.12
C GLY A 169 2.43 0.49 -1.41
N VAL A 170 2.38 -0.73 -1.97
CA VAL A 170 2.29 -0.94 -3.42
C VAL A 170 0.96 -0.42 -3.97
N ASN A 171 -0.15 -0.69 -3.27
CA ASN A 171 -1.46 -0.21 -3.67
C ASN A 171 -1.52 1.32 -3.69
N GLY A 172 -1.06 2.00 -2.65
CA GLY A 172 -1.08 3.47 -2.56
C GLY A 172 -0.35 4.13 -3.72
N VAL A 173 0.90 3.71 -4.00
CA VAL A 173 1.67 4.24 -5.15
C VAL A 173 0.97 3.97 -6.49
N CYS A 174 0.46 2.75 -6.70
CA CYS A 174 -0.24 2.41 -7.93
C CYS A 174 -1.51 3.24 -8.13
N GLU A 175 -2.36 3.36 -7.12
CA GLU A 175 -3.61 4.12 -7.18
C GLU A 175 -3.35 5.62 -7.34
N ALA A 176 -2.35 6.17 -6.65
CA ALA A 176 -1.94 7.57 -6.81
C ALA A 176 -1.58 7.89 -8.26
N VAL A 177 -0.83 7.02 -8.92
CA VAL A 177 -0.45 7.22 -10.33
C VAL A 177 -1.69 7.11 -11.20
N VAL A 178 -2.50 6.06 -11.06
CA VAL A 178 -3.73 5.87 -11.85
C VAL A 178 -4.67 7.08 -11.71
N HIS A 179 -4.82 7.62 -10.50
CA HIS A 179 -5.61 8.83 -10.26
C HIS A 179 -5.00 10.11 -10.84
N ALA A 180 -3.68 10.16 -11.00
CA ALA A 180 -2.98 11.31 -11.57
C ALA A 180 -3.00 11.31 -13.11
N ILE A 181 -2.89 10.14 -13.74
CA ILE A 181 -2.80 10.01 -15.21
C ILE A 181 -4.11 9.60 -15.89
N GLY A 182 -5.06 9.03 -15.15
CA GLY A 182 -6.29 8.48 -15.70
C GLY A 182 -7.26 9.56 -16.20
N ASP A 183 -7.94 9.27 -17.30
CA ASP A 183 -9.06 10.08 -17.79
C ASP A 183 -10.34 9.73 -17.02
N ASP A 184 -11.36 10.61 -17.09
CA ASP A 184 -12.61 10.49 -16.32
C ASP A 184 -13.29 9.12 -16.47
N HIS A 185 -13.23 8.53 -17.67
CA HIS A 185 -13.78 7.20 -17.94
C HIS A 185 -13.04 6.09 -17.17
N GLU A 186 -11.71 6.17 -17.08
CA GLU A 186 -10.87 5.19 -16.38
C GLU A 186 -10.99 5.34 -14.86
N LEU A 187 -11.10 6.58 -14.36
CA LEU A 187 -11.40 6.84 -12.94
C LEU A 187 -12.80 6.33 -12.58
N MET A 188 -13.80 6.53 -13.45
CA MET A 188 -15.14 6.01 -13.23
C MET A 188 -15.16 4.47 -13.24
N ARG A 189 -14.35 3.83 -14.11
CA ARG A 189 -14.18 2.37 -14.10
C ARG A 189 -13.52 1.89 -12.82
N LEU A 190 -12.46 2.55 -12.35
CA LEU A 190 -11.80 2.24 -11.08
C LEU A 190 -12.78 2.35 -9.91
N ASN A 191 -13.57 3.44 -9.84
CA ASN A 191 -14.58 3.62 -8.79
C ASN A 191 -15.68 2.54 -8.83
N LYS A 192 -16.11 2.10 -10.03
CA LYS A 192 -17.07 0.99 -10.16
C LYS A 192 -16.46 -0.34 -9.71
N LEU A 193 -15.20 -0.59 -10.11
CA LEU A 193 -14.48 -1.78 -9.69
C LEU A 193 -14.18 -1.79 -8.20
N LEU A 194 -14.06 -0.63 -7.55
CA LEU A 194 -13.93 -0.53 -6.09
C LEU A 194 -15.11 -1.17 -5.37
N GLY A 195 -16.33 -1.01 -5.90
CA GLY A 195 -17.53 -1.73 -5.42
C GLY A 195 -17.42 -3.25 -5.58
N VAL A 196 -16.86 -3.72 -6.71
CA VAL A 196 -16.62 -5.15 -6.95
C VAL A 196 -15.56 -5.70 -6.00
N PHE A 197 -14.47 -4.96 -5.79
CA PHE A 197 -13.41 -5.34 -4.85
C PHE A 197 -13.92 -5.40 -3.42
N PHE A 198 -14.83 -4.48 -3.04
CA PHE A 198 -15.53 -4.55 -1.76
C PHE A 198 -16.44 -5.79 -1.63
N ALA A 199 -17.13 -6.19 -2.70
CA ALA A 199 -17.91 -7.42 -2.69
C ALA A 199 -17.00 -8.66 -2.53
N ILE A 200 -15.87 -8.71 -3.25
CA ILE A 200 -14.85 -9.77 -3.11
C ILE A 200 -14.30 -9.80 -1.68
N TYR A 201 -14.02 -8.63 -1.11
CA TYR A 201 -13.59 -8.47 0.27
C TYR A 201 -14.63 -9.03 1.25
N ALA A 202 -15.89 -8.63 1.13
CA ALA A 202 -16.98 -9.09 1.99
C ALA A 202 -17.15 -10.61 1.93
N VAL A 203 -17.15 -11.19 0.71
CA VAL A 203 -17.22 -12.65 0.53
C VAL A 203 -16.00 -13.34 1.14
N SER A 204 -14.80 -12.82 0.91
CA SER A 204 -13.56 -13.38 1.47
C SER A 204 -13.56 -13.31 3.01
N ALA A 205 -14.04 -12.20 3.57
CA ALA A 205 -14.16 -12.01 5.02
C ALA A 205 -15.17 -13.00 5.62
N LEU A 206 -16.32 -13.19 4.97
CA LEU A 206 -17.32 -14.19 5.39
C LEU A 206 -16.75 -15.61 5.36
N VAL A 207 -16.06 -16.00 4.28
CA VAL A 207 -15.42 -17.33 4.18
C VAL A 207 -14.37 -17.51 5.26
N PHE A 208 -13.47 -16.53 5.44
CA PHE A 208 -12.38 -16.65 6.41
C PHE A 208 -12.84 -16.56 7.86
N MET A 209 -13.94 -15.86 8.14
CA MET A 209 -14.51 -15.78 9.48
C MET A 209 -15.43 -16.95 9.83
N GLN A 210 -16.34 -17.35 8.93
CA GLN A 210 -17.40 -18.31 9.24
C GLN A 210 -17.05 -19.75 8.84
N VAL A 211 -16.25 -19.94 7.79
CA VAL A 211 -15.91 -21.30 7.30
C VAL A 211 -14.59 -21.78 7.91
N LEU A 212 -13.63 -20.87 8.08
CA LEU A 212 -12.29 -21.20 8.59
C LEU A 212 -12.10 -20.88 10.08
N ASP A 213 -13.03 -20.15 10.73
CA ASP A 213 -12.93 -19.69 12.12
C ASP A 213 -11.61 -18.95 12.47
N TRP A 214 -11.00 -18.26 11.49
CA TRP A 214 -9.73 -17.54 11.68
C TRP A 214 -9.89 -16.18 12.38
N GLY A 215 -11.13 -15.77 12.71
CA GLY A 215 -11.43 -14.54 13.45
C GLY A 215 -10.76 -13.30 12.86
N THR A 216 -9.97 -12.60 13.68
CA THR A 216 -9.24 -11.37 13.27
C THR A 216 -8.21 -11.59 12.17
N LEU A 217 -7.56 -12.75 12.14
CA LEU A 217 -6.57 -13.09 11.11
C LEU A 217 -7.25 -13.20 9.75
N GLY A 218 -8.44 -13.81 9.72
CA GLY A 218 -9.28 -13.92 8.54
C GLY A 218 -9.64 -12.55 7.96
N LEU A 219 -9.95 -11.55 8.80
CA LEU A 219 -10.26 -10.21 8.30
C LEU A 219 -9.07 -9.53 7.63
N ILE A 220 -7.88 -9.64 8.24
CA ILE A 220 -6.65 -9.05 7.70
C ILE A 220 -6.30 -9.73 6.36
N LEU A 221 -6.44 -11.05 6.27
CA LEU A 221 -6.21 -11.80 5.04
C LEU A 221 -7.23 -11.45 3.94
N ALA A 222 -8.50 -11.24 4.28
CA ALA A 222 -9.51 -10.76 3.34
C ALA A 222 -9.13 -9.37 2.77
N ASN A 223 -8.59 -8.49 3.63
CA ASN A 223 -8.05 -7.21 3.19
C ASN A 223 -6.82 -7.37 2.28
N CYS A 224 -5.95 -8.35 2.53
CA CYS A 224 -4.84 -8.68 1.61
C CYS A 224 -5.37 -9.09 0.22
N VAL A 225 -6.43 -9.92 0.16
CA VAL A 225 -7.06 -10.31 -1.11
C VAL A 225 -7.62 -9.09 -1.85
N ASN A 226 -8.34 -8.23 -1.13
CA ASN A 226 -8.89 -6.98 -1.67
C ASN A 226 -7.79 -6.09 -2.27
N MET A 227 -6.73 -5.81 -1.51
CA MET A 227 -5.61 -5.01 -1.98
C MET A 227 -4.86 -5.70 -3.13
N GLY A 228 -4.73 -7.03 -3.12
CA GLY A 228 -4.15 -7.80 -4.21
C GLY A 228 -4.91 -7.61 -5.54
N CYS A 229 -6.23 -7.72 -5.52
CA CYS A 229 -7.06 -7.47 -6.70
C CYS A 229 -6.91 -6.03 -7.22
N ARG A 230 -6.88 -5.05 -6.30
CA ARG A 230 -6.70 -3.63 -6.63
C ARG A 230 -5.33 -3.36 -7.27
N ILE A 231 -4.26 -3.91 -6.69
CA ILE A 231 -2.90 -3.81 -7.23
C ILE A 231 -2.86 -4.40 -8.63
N LEU A 232 -3.38 -5.63 -8.83
CA LEU A 232 -3.38 -6.27 -10.15
C LEU A 232 -4.10 -5.40 -11.18
N TYR A 233 -5.27 -4.85 -10.85
CA TYR A 233 -5.96 -3.93 -11.74
C TYR A 233 -5.11 -2.71 -12.11
N CYS A 234 -4.56 -2.02 -11.11
CA CYS A 234 -3.73 -0.83 -11.35
C CYS A 234 -2.49 -1.14 -12.18
N LEU A 235 -1.80 -2.26 -11.91
CA LEU A 235 -0.64 -2.68 -12.69
C LEU A 235 -1.00 -3.04 -14.13
N THR A 236 -2.16 -3.66 -14.38
CA THR A 236 -2.63 -3.92 -15.74
C THR A 236 -2.96 -2.64 -16.51
N PHE A 237 -3.49 -1.62 -15.83
CA PHE A 237 -3.72 -0.30 -16.39
C PHE A 237 -2.39 0.39 -16.71
N LEU A 238 -1.45 0.43 -15.76
CA LEU A 238 -0.13 1.04 -15.92
C LEU A 238 0.68 0.38 -17.04
N ALA A 239 0.66 -0.95 -17.13
CA ALA A 239 1.29 -1.69 -18.22
C ALA A 239 0.67 -1.37 -19.60
N SER A 240 -0.63 -1.07 -19.64
CA SER A 240 -1.30 -0.63 -20.86
C SER A 240 -0.93 0.82 -21.22
N TYR A 241 -0.81 1.71 -20.23
CA TYR A 241 -0.47 3.12 -20.40
C TYR A 241 0.98 3.30 -20.90
N PHE A 242 1.95 2.64 -20.25
CA PHE A 242 3.37 2.73 -20.62
C PHE A 242 3.77 1.82 -21.79
N ARG A 243 2.80 1.20 -22.48
CA ARG A 243 3.02 0.29 -23.61
C ARG A 243 3.86 0.89 -24.74
N ARG A 244 3.77 2.20 -24.98
CA ARG A 244 4.49 2.88 -26.06
C ARG A 244 6.00 2.96 -25.80
N VAL A 245 6.42 2.84 -24.54
CA VAL A 245 7.81 3.07 -24.11
C VAL A 245 8.47 1.79 -23.59
N ALA A 246 7.70 0.80 -23.12
CA ALA A 246 8.23 -0.47 -22.63
C ALA A 246 8.68 -1.41 -23.79
N PRO A 247 9.93 -1.91 -23.82
CA PRO A 247 10.42 -2.73 -24.92
C PRO A 247 9.93 -4.20 -24.85
N LYS A 248 9.39 -4.67 -25.99
CA LYS A 248 9.46 -6.04 -26.54
C LYS A 248 8.87 -7.25 -25.81
N THR A 249 8.18 -7.12 -24.67
CA THR A 249 7.61 -8.29 -23.95
C THR A 249 6.11 -8.18 -23.67
N GLN A 250 5.31 -7.75 -24.65
CA GLN A 250 3.85 -7.77 -24.50
C GLN A 250 3.20 -8.92 -25.26
N THR A 251 2.49 -9.75 -24.50
CA THR A 251 1.55 -10.75 -25.01
C THR A 251 0.16 -10.13 -25.16
N SER A 252 -0.74 -10.80 -25.90
CA SER A 252 -2.14 -10.37 -26.09
C SER A 252 -2.90 -10.20 -24.75
N ASN A 253 -2.52 -10.95 -23.72
CA ASN A 253 -3.21 -10.97 -22.43
C ASN A 253 -2.79 -9.80 -21.51
N ARG A 254 -3.74 -8.90 -21.25
CA ARG A 254 -3.56 -7.73 -20.36
C ARG A 254 -3.09 -8.11 -18.94
N PHE A 255 -3.57 -9.24 -18.41
CA PHE A 255 -3.18 -9.76 -17.10
C PHE A 255 -1.70 -10.15 -17.02
N VAL A 256 -1.19 -10.83 -18.06
CA VAL A 256 0.22 -11.27 -18.13
C VAL A 256 1.15 -10.05 -18.17
N ASN A 257 0.76 -9.00 -18.90
CA ASN A 257 1.52 -7.75 -18.95
C ASN A 257 1.56 -7.06 -17.58
N GLY A 258 0.46 -7.08 -16.82
CA GLY A 258 0.44 -6.57 -15.44
C GLY A 258 1.37 -7.36 -14.50
N LEU A 259 1.39 -8.69 -14.63
CA LEU A 259 2.28 -9.55 -13.83
C LEU A 259 3.76 -9.38 -14.21
N ALA A 260 4.06 -9.20 -15.50
CA ALA A 260 5.40 -8.88 -15.97
C ALA A 260 5.88 -7.52 -15.43
N PHE A 261 5.00 -6.52 -15.42
CA PHE A 261 5.27 -5.21 -14.85
C PHE A 261 5.52 -5.29 -13.34
N TRP A 262 4.71 -6.07 -12.61
CA TRP A 262 4.95 -6.36 -11.19
C TRP A 262 6.34 -6.98 -10.96
N ARG A 263 6.69 -7.99 -11.78
CA ARG A 263 7.99 -8.65 -11.68
C ARG A 263 9.16 -7.71 -11.95
N GLN A 264 8.99 -6.71 -12.81
CA GLN A 264 10.00 -5.67 -13.05
C GLN A 264 10.15 -4.71 -11.87
N SER A 265 9.09 -4.52 -11.07
CA SER A 265 9.12 -3.67 -9.86
C SER A 265 9.75 -4.34 -8.63
N LEU A 266 10.05 -5.64 -8.71
CA LEU A 266 10.65 -6.37 -7.59
C LEU A 266 12.14 -6.04 -7.42
N PRO A 267 12.66 -6.04 -6.18
CA PRO A 267 14.09 -5.90 -5.92
C PRO A 267 14.93 -7.01 -6.55
N GLU A 268 16.26 -6.80 -6.60
CA GLU A 268 17.17 -7.82 -7.11
C GLU A 268 17.01 -9.14 -6.35
N ARG A 269 17.09 -10.27 -7.06
CA ARG A 269 16.85 -11.61 -6.50
C ARG A 269 17.73 -11.91 -5.29
N LEU A 270 18.96 -11.40 -5.26
CA LEU A 270 19.88 -11.58 -4.14
C LEU A 270 19.40 -10.87 -2.86
N VAL A 271 18.84 -9.66 -3.00
CA VAL A 271 18.27 -8.92 -1.88
C VAL A 271 17.06 -9.68 -1.33
N VAL A 272 16.18 -10.16 -2.22
CA VAL A 272 15.03 -10.98 -1.82
C VAL A 272 15.47 -12.27 -1.11
N ILE A 273 16.49 -12.97 -1.62
CA ILE A 273 17.04 -14.18 -0.98
C ILE A 273 17.60 -13.84 0.40
N ALA A 274 18.32 -12.73 0.56
CA ALA A 274 18.85 -12.30 1.85
C ALA A 274 17.72 -12.03 2.85
N PHE A 275 16.65 -11.34 2.45
CA PHE A 275 15.47 -11.15 3.29
C PHE A 275 14.76 -12.45 3.64
N LEU A 276 14.64 -13.40 2.70
CA LEU A 276 14.03 -14.71 2.98
C LEU A 276 14.89 -15.55 3.94
N ALA A 277 16.21 -15.52 3.79
CA ALA A 277 17.14 -16.16 4.71
C ALA A 277 17.06 -15.54 6.11
N SER A 278 17.02 -14.21 6.20
CA SER A 278 16.84 -13.52 7.48
C SER A 278 15.48 -13.81 8.12
N LEU A 279 14.41 -13.86 7.34
CA LEU A 279 13.07 -14.25 7.81
C LEU A 279 13.07 -15.68 8.36
N ALA A 280 13.72 -16.62 7.65
CA ALA A 280 13.84 -17.99 8.12
C ALA A 280 14.63 -18.04 9.44
N LEU A 281 15.74 -17.31 9.53
CA LEU A 281 16.59 -17.28 10.72
C LEU A 281 15.88 -16.64 11.92
N THR A 282 15.16 -15.53 11.74
CA THR A 282 14.38 -14.90 12.80
C THR A 282 13.18 -15.75 13.20
N ALA A 283 12.50 -16.43 12.26
CA ALA A 283 11.41 -17.34 12.56
C ALA A 283 11.88 -18.59 13.32
N ILE A 284 13.04 -19.16 12.95
CA ILE A 284 13.67 -20.26 13.69
C ILE A 284 14.08 -19.77 15.09
N SER A 285 14.70 -18.60 15.19
CA SER A 285 15.08 -17.99 16.48
C SER A 285 13.87 -17.80 17.38
N GLN A 286 12.75 -17.30 16.85
CA GLN A 286 11.50 -17.16 17.58
C GLN A 286 10.97 -18.51 18.06
N ARG A 287 10.93 -19.52 17.18
CA ARG A 287 10.45 -20.86 17.54
C ARG A 287 11.35 -21.56 18.55
N VAL A 288 12.66 -21.35 18.52
CA VAL A 288 13.59 -22.02 19.44
C VAL A 288 13.63 -21.31 20.80
N LEU A 289 13.67 -19.97 20.82
CA LEU A 289 13.83 -19.19 22.06
C LEU A 289 12.50 -18.96 22.80
N LEU A 290 11.39 -18.78 22.07
CA LEU A 290 10.10 -18.41 22.66
C LEU A 290 9.07 -19.54 22.75
N SER A 291 9.22 -20.68 22.05
CA SER A 291 8.25 -21.80 22.15
C SER A 291 8.12 -22.38 23.56
N SER A 292 9.20 -22.34 24.35
CA SER A 292 9.26 -22.84 25.72
C SER A 292 8.55 -21.94 26.74
N GLU A 293 8.16 -20.70 26.38
CA GLU A 293 7.49 -19.76 27.31
C GLU A 293 5.96 -19.85 27.32
N THR A 294 5.39 -20.72 26.49
CA THR A 294 3.93 -20.94 26.42
C THR A 294 3.36 -21.53 27.72
N GLU A 295 4.20 -22.11 28.59
CA GLU A 295 3.78 -22.78 29.85
C GLU A 295 4.37 -22.17 31.15
N GLY A 296 5.18 -21.10 31.11
CA GLY A 296 5.84 -20.56 32.33
C GLY A 296 6.37 -19.13 32.23
N GLN A 297 6.92 -18.61 33.34
CA GLN A 297 7.42 -17.24 33.54
C GLN A 297 8.11 -16.62 32.31
N ILE A 298 7.72 -15.39 31.97
CA ILE A 298 8.30 -14.60 30.88
C ILE A 298 9.76 -14.28 31.22
N SER A 299 10.71 -14.81 30.45
CA SER A 299 12.12 -14.49 30.60
C SER A 299 12.49 -13.34 29.67
N TYR A 300 12.68 -12.16 30.26
CA TYR A 300 13.17 -10.99 29.52
C TYR A 300 14.53 -11.22 28.85
N LEU A 301 15.35 -12.14 29.39
CA LEU A 301 16.65 -12.50 28.80
C LEU A 301 16.51 -13.20 27.44
N ARG A 302 15.54 -14.12 27.29
CA ARG A 302 15.29 -14.82 26.02
C ARG A 302 14.78 -13.87 24.94
N HIS A 303 13.93 -12.93 25.33
CA HIS A 303 13.49 -11.84 24.45
C HIS A 303 14.65 -10.94 24.03
N ALA A 304 15.54 -10.58 24.95
CA ALA A 304 16.73 -9.78 24.64
C ALA A 304 17.67 -10.51 23.65
N LEU A 305 17.89 -11.81 23.83
CA LEU A 305 18.67 -12.62 22.89
C LEU A 305 18.01 -12.69 21.50
N HIS A 306 16.68 -12.86 21.45
CA HIS A 306 15.95 -12.86 20.18
C HIS A 306 16.05 -11.49 19.45
N ILE A 307 15.99 -10.39 20.20
CA ILE A 307 16.21 -9.03 19.66
C ILE A 307 17.64 -8.89 19.13
N ALA A 308 18.64 -9.41 19.83
CA ALA A 308 20.04 -9.36 19.39
C ALA A 308 20.26 -10.11 18.07
N VAL A 309 19.68 -11.31 17.92
CA VAL A 309 19.70 -12.07 16.65
C VAL A 309 19.06 -11.25 15.53
N GLY A 310 17.95 -10.58 15.82
CA GLY A 310 17.27 -9.69 14.90
C GLY A 310 18.11 -8.51 14.45
N ALA A 311 18.79 -7.85 15.38
CA ALA A 311 19.67 -6.72 15.09
C ALA A 311 20.84 -7.14 14.17
N ILE A 312 21.42 -8.32 14.40
CA ILE A 312 22.48 -8.87 13.55
C ILE A 312 21.94 -9.17 12.14
N CYS A 313 20.79 -9.84 12.04
CA CYS A 313 20.16 -10.14 10.76
C CYS A 313 19.78 -8.86 10.00
N PHE A 314 19.22 -7.88 10.71
CA PHE A 314 18.86 -6.58 10.15
C PHE A 314 20.10 -5.86 9.62
N GLY A 315 21.18 -5.78 10.41
CA GLY A 315 22.45 -5.21 9.97
C GLY A 315 23.00 -5.89 8.71
N GLY A 316 22.96 -7.23 8.64
CA GLY A 316 23.36 -7.99 7.47
C GLY A 316 22.51 -7.71 6.23
N THR A 317 21.18 -7.63 6.38
CA THR A 317 20.26 -7.30 5.27
C THR A 317 20.46 -5.87 4.77
N VAL A 318 20.60 -4.89 5.67
CA VAL A 318 20.86 -3.49 5.32
C VAL A 318 22.22 -3.32 4.66
N LEU A 319 23.24 -4.05 5.11
CA LEU A 319 24.55 -4.03 4.46
C LEU A 319 24.48 -4.62 3.04
N THR A 320 23.77 -5.73 2.86
CA THR A 320 23.55 -6.36 1.55
C THR A 320 22.78 -5.42 0.61
N LEU A 321 21.73 -4.79 1.13
CA LEU A 321 20.96 -3.74 0.45
C LEU A 321 21.87 -2.60 0.02
N TYR A 322 22.67 -2.07 0.95
CA TYR A 322 23.58 -0.96 0.67
C TYR A 322 24.60 -1.30 -0.42
N ILE A 323 25.22 -2.49 -0.37
CA ILE A 323 26.23 -2.91 -1.35
C ILE A 323 25.61 -3.11 -2.74
N LYS A 324 24.47 -3.81 -2.83
CA LYS A 324 23.86 -4.15 -4.12
C LYS A 324 23.08 -3.00 -4.73
N GLU A 325 22.40 -2.22 -3.89
CA GLU A 325 21.40 -1.28 -4.36
C GLU A 325 21.93 0.15 -4.47
N ARG A 326 23.01 0.52 -3.77
CA ARG A 326 23.73 1.78 -4.03
C ARG A 326 24.21 1.87 -5.47
N HIS A 327 24.62 0.75 -6.05
CA HIS A 327 25.03 0.68 -7.45
C HIS A 327 23.84 0.89 -8.40
N LEU A 328 22.69 0.28 -8.12
CA LEU A 328 21.51 0.33 -9.00
C LEU A 328 20.72 1.65 -8.87
N LEU A 329 20.42 2.09 -7.64
CA LEU A 329 19.72 3.36 -7.38
C LEU A 329 20.60 4.55 -7.73
N GLY A 330 21.90 4.47 -7.43
CA GLY A 330 22.86 5.51 -7.81
C GLY A 330 22.94 5.69 -9.32
N ALA A 331 22.97 4.60 -10.09
CA ALA A 331 22.95 4.65 -11.55
C ALA A 331 21.63 5.20 -12.11
N GLN A 332 20.48 4.82 -11.56
CA GLN A 332 19.17 5.32 -12.02
C GLN A 332 18.93 6.78 -11.65
N LEU A 333 19.32 7.21 -10.44
CA LEU A 333 19.26 8.61 -10.03
C LEU A 333 20.25 9.48 -10.81
N ALA A 334 21.45 8.97 -11.11
CA ALA A 334 22.43 9.67 -11.94
C ALA A 334 21.96 9.79 -13.40
N ALA A 335 21.30 8.77 -13.95
CA ALA A 335 20.71 8.82 -15.29
C ALA A 335 19.59 9.89 -15.37
N LEU A 336 18.69 9.92 -14.38
CA LEU A 336 17.63 10.94 -14.29
C LEU A 336 18.22 12.36 -14.15
N ARG A 337 19.28 12.54 -13.34
CA ARG A 337 19.93 13.84 -13.13
C ARG A 337 20.77 14.28 -14.33
N GLY A 338 21.35 13.34 -15.07
CA GLY A 338 22.11 13.60 -16.30
C GLY A 338 21.22 14.02 -17.47
N GLN A 339 20.04 13.41 -17.61
CA GLN A 339 19.07 13.76 -18.67
C GLN A 339 18.30 15.06 -18.39
N SER A 340 18.13 15.42 -17.11
CA SER A 340 17.59 16.75 -16.74
C SER A 340 18.52 17.89 -17.15
N LYS A 341 19.84 17.69 -17.15
CA LYS A 341 20.81 18.72 -17.58
C LYS A 341 20.83 18.94 -19.09
N SER A 342 20.61 17.89 -19.89
CA SER A 342 20.57 18.02 -21.36
C SER A 342 19.30 18.69 -21.90
N HIS A 343 18.35 19.04 -21.04
CA HIS A 343 17.11 19.72 -21.42
C HIS A 343 17.13 21.23 -21.13
N GLU A 344 18.20 21.75 -20.50
CA GLU A 344 18.42 23.17 -20.17
C GLU A 344 19.49 23.87 -21.04
N ASP A 345 20.19 23.13 -21.90
CA ASP A 345 21.16 23.65 -22.90
C ASP A 345 20.54 23.68 -24.32
#